data_AF-H6NNC1-F1
#
_entry.id   AF-H6NNC1-F1
#
_cell.length_a   1.000
_cell.length_b   1.000
_cell.length_c   1.000
_cell.angle_alpha   90.00
_cell.angle_beta   90.00
_cell.angle_gamma   90.00
#
_symmetry.space_group_name_H-M   'P 1'
#
loop_
_entity.id
_entity.type
_entity.pdbx_description
1 polymer ?
#
loop_
_entity_poly.entity_id
_entity_poly.type
_entity_poly.pdbx_seq_one_letter_code
_entity_poly.pdbx_strand_id
1 'polypeptide(L)' 'MTVHDLRQRIQYMQYLGFDEAKKMWVYTYREKYKHRGVFGLVSGKEKVVVLPSLHGLNLKKAF' A
#
# COMPACT_ATOMS: atom_id res chain seq x y z
N MET A 1 -4.38 -11.08 2.15
CA MET A 1 -4.49 -10.61 0.76
C MET A 1 -3.12 -10.76 0.10
N THR A 2 -3.09 -11.23 -1.14
CA THR A 2 -1.87 -11.45 -1.94
C THR A 2 -1.61 -10.29 -2.88
N VAL A 3 -0.43 -10.25 -3.50
CA VAL A 3 -0.15 -9.29 -4.60
C VAL A 3 -1.08 -9.51 -5.78
N HIS A 4 -1.49 -10.75 -6.03
CA HIS A 4 -2.41 -11.08 -7.13
C HIS A 4 -3.78 -10.43 -6.92
N ASP A 5 -4.32 -10.51 -5.70
CA ASP A 5 -5.58 -9.84 -5.32
C ASP A 5 -5.47 -8.31 -5.47
N LEU A 6 -4.33 -7.75 -5.10
CA LEU A 6 -4.08 -6.31 -5.20
C LEU A 6 -3.99 -5.84 -6.66
N ARG A 7 -3.36 -6.63 -7.55
CA ARG A 7 -3.27 -6.35 -8.99
C ARG A 7 -4.64 -6.24 -9.64
N GLN A 8 -5.60 -7.08 -9.26
CA GLN A 8 -6.98 -6.99 -9.76
C GLN A 8 -7.68 -5.69 -9.34
N ARG A 9 -7.24 -5.05 -8.25
CA ARG A 9 -7.82 -3.82 -7.70
C ARG A 9 -6.98 -2.58 -8.02
N ILE A 10 -5.96 -2.71 -8.86
CA ILE A 10 -4.95 -1.66 -9.07
C ILE A 10 -5.54 -0.38 -9.66
N GLN A 11 -6.63 -0.48 -10.44
CA GLN A 11 -7.32 0.68 -11.03
C GLN A 11 -7.88 1.66 -9.98
N TYR A 12 -8.03 1.20 -8.73
CA TYR A 12 -8.55 1.99 -7.61
C TYR A 12 -7.48 2.25 -6.53
N MET A 13 -6.25 1.80 -6.77
CA MET A 13 -5.12 1.94 -5.86
C MET A 13 -4.26 3.13 -6.28
N GLN A 14 -4.06 4.06 -5.36
CA GLN A 14 -3.13 5.17 -5.53
C GLN A 14 -1.83 4.84 -4.78
N TYR A 15 -0.70 4.90 -5.48
CA TYR A 15 0.61 4.78 -4.85
C TYR A 15 0.90 6.01 -3.98
N LEU A 16 1.36 5.78 -2.74
CA LEU A 16 1.69 6.83 -1.78
C LEU A 16 3.21 7.04 -1.64
N GLY A 17 4.01 5.99 -1.76
CA GLY A 17 5.46 6.06 -1.61
C GLY A 17 6.09 4.75 -1.16
N PHE A 18 7.41 4.76 -1.02
CA PHE A 18 8.18 3.62 -0.54
C PHE A 18 8.75 3.92 0.85
N ASP A 19 8.49 3.03 1.80
CA ASP A 19 9.14 3.04 3.11
C ASP A 19 10.45 2.25 3.00
N GLU A 20 11.58 2.96 2.99
CA GLU A 20 12.90 2.34 2.87
C GLU A 20 13.29 1.52 4.10
N ALA A 21 12.85 1.94 5.29
CA ALA A 21 13.18 1.26 6.55
C ALA A 21 12.49 -0.10 6.62
N LYS A 22 11.24 -0.18 6.15
CA LYS A 22 10.46 -1.42 6.10
C LYS A 22 10.55 -2.14 4.74
N LYS A 23 11.30 -1.60 3.79
CA LYS A 23 11.41 -2.06 2.38
C LYS A 23 10.03 -2.36 1.78
N MET A 24 9.11 -1.40 1.87
CA MET A 24 7.69 -1.62 1.59
C MET A 24 7.10 -0.52 0.71
N TRP A 25 6.42 -0.90 -0.37
CA TRP A 25 5.61 0.03 -1.17
C TRP A 25 4.25 0.22 -0.53
N VAL A 26 3.81 1.47 -0.43
CA VAL A 26 2.57 1.84 0.24
C VAL A 26 1.59 2.38 -0.77
N TYR A 27 0.39 1.81 -0.76
CA TYR A 27 -0.73 2.16 -1.62
C TYR A 27 -1.92 2.53 -0.75
N THR A 28 -2.79 3.41 -1.24
CA THR A 28 -4.10 3.67 -0.65
C THR A 28 -5.18 3.29 -1.62
N TYR A 29 -6.27 2.76 -1.10
CA TYR A 29 -7.51 2.55 -1.84
C TYR A 29 -8.48 3.68 -1.51
N ARG A 30 -9.14 4.24 -2.52
CA ARG A 30 -10.16 5.28 -2.32
C ARG A 30 -11.42 4.91 -3.08
N GLU A 31 -12.29 4.14 -2.45
CA GLU A 31 -13.64 3.94 -2.96
C GLU A 31 -14.54 5.13 -2.59
N LYS A 32 -15.53 5.43 -3.43
CA LYS A 32 -16.43 6.58 -3.25
C LYS A 32 -17.20 6.57 -1.92
N TYR A 33 -17.38 5.41 -1.26
CA TYR A 33 -18.29 5.28 -0.10
C TYR A 33 -17.84 4.33 1.03
N LYS A 34 -16.63 3.76 0.99
CA LYS A 34 -16.13 2.87 2.06
C LYS A 34 -14.68 3.16 2.42
N HIS A 35 -14.40 2.98 3.72
CA HIS A 35 -13.14 3.20 4.43
C HIS A 35 -11.87 3.27 3.56
N ARG A 36 -11.09 4.35 3.73
CA ARG A 36 -9.72 4.46 3.22
C ARG A 36 -8.85 3.36 3.85
N GLY A 37 -8.63 2.27 3.12
CA GLY A 37 -7.65 1.25 3.47
C GLY A 37 -6.29 1.63 2.91
N VAL A 38 -5.26 1.56 3.75
CA VAL A 38 -3.86 1.68 3.32
C VAL A 38 -3.27 0.27 3.26
N PHE A 39 -2.49 0.00 2.22
CA PHE A 39 -1.90 -1.30 1.96
C PHE A 39 -0.39 -1.16 1.79
N GLY A 40 0.36 -2.07 2.40
CA GLY A 40 1.80 -2.19 2.26
C GLY A 40 2.16 -3.47 1.51
N LEU A 41 3.01 -3.36 0.50
CA LEU A 41 3.62 -4.48 -0.21
C LEU A 41 5.08 -4.58 0.22
N VAL A 42 5.45 -5.64 0.95
CA VAL A 42 6.83 -5.81 1.42
C VAL A 42 7.68 -6.42 0.31
N SER A 43 8.83 -5.81 0.02
CA SER A 43 9.77 -6.31 -0.99
C SER A 43 10.24 -7.73 -0.70
N GLY A 44 10.25 -8.56 -1.74
CA GLY A 44 10.58 -9.98 -1.66
C GLY A 44 9.49 -10.86 -1.03
N LYS A 45 8.29 -10.33 -0.74
CA LYS A 45 7.17 -11.13 -0.20
C LYS A 45 5.92 -10.99 -1.08
N GLU A 46 5.24 -12.10 -1.32
CA GLU A 46 3.96 -12.11 -2.04
C GLU A 46 2.75 -11.65 -1.19
N LYS A 47 3.00 -11.20 0.04
CA LYS A 47 1.95 -10.80 0.98
C LYS A 47 1.75 -9.28 0.96
N VAL A 48 0.49 -8.88 0.94
CA VAL A 48 0.07 -7.50 1.17
C VAL A 48 -0.42 -7.38 2.61
N VAL A 49 0.10 -6.40 3.32
CA VAL A 49 -0.34 -6.06 4.68
C VAL A 49 -1.32 -4.89 4.63
N VAL A 50 -2.38 -4.98 5.43
CA VAL A 50 -3.27 -3.83 5.66
C VAL A 50 -2.66 -2.98 6.75
N LEU A 51 -2.47 -1.69 6.46
CA LEU A 51 -1.92 -0.72 7.40
C LEU A 51 -3.08 0.02 8.08
N PRO A 52 -3.15 0.02 9.43
CA PRO A 52 -4.22 0.70 10.16
C PRO A 52 -4.14 2.23 10.04
N SER A 53 -2.92 2.76 9.84
CA SER A 53 -2.70 4.18 9.55
C SER A 53 -1.37 4.38 8.80
N LEU A 54 -1.15 5.61 8.31
CA LEU A 54 0.14 6.02 7.73
C LEU A 54 1.17 6.45 8.78
N HIS A 55 0.79 6.48 10.06
CA HIS A 55 1.63 6.98 11.13
C HIS A 55 2.87 6.08 11.31
N GLY A 56 4.06 6.67 11.36
CA GLY A 56 5.33 5.95 11.48
C GLY A 56 5.84 5.30 10.18
N LEU A 57 5.23 5.59 9.03
CA LEU A 57 5.79 5.26 7.71
C LEU A 57 6.75 6.36 7.27
N ASN A 58 7.96 5.97 6.88
CA ASN A 58 8.95 6.91 6.35
C ASN A 58 8.88 6.90 4.82
N LEU A 59 7.78 7.46 4.29
CA LEU A 59 7.50 7.43 2.87
C LEU A 59 8.41 8.41 2.14
N LYS A 60 9.42 7.89 1.45
CA LYS A 60 10.08 8.66 0.41
C LYS A 60 9.14 8.69 -0.79
N LYS A 61 8.64 9.88 -1.11
CA LYS A 61 7.95 10.12 -2.37
C LYS A 61 8.95 9.77 -3.47
N ALA A 62 8.64 8.75 -4.26
CA ALA A 62 9.40 8.48 -5.47
C ALA A 62 9.06 9.62 -6.43
N PHE A 63 10.01 10.54 -6.61
CA PHE A 63 9.99 11.53 -7.68
C PHE A 63 10.41 10.86 -8.99
#